data_AF-A0A6B3FH75-F1
#
_entry.id   AF-A0A6B3FH75-F1
#
_cell.length_a   1.000
_cell.length_b   1.000
_cell.length_c   1.000
_cell.angle_alpha   90.00
_cell.angle_beta   90.00
_cell.angle_gamma   90.00
#
_symmetry.space_group_name_H-M   'P 1'
#
loop_
_entity.id
_entity.type
_entity.pdbx_description
1 polymer ?
#
loop_
_entity_poly.entity_id
_entity_poly.type
_entity_poly.pdbx_seq_one_letter_code
_entity_poly.pdbx_strand_id
1 'polypeptide(L)' 'SRQCTDLVRLGLVRELPELVESSGVGRPQIPVDLNTGESEGPVAGGVHIGVPGSTFGLLDLRGRLLARRTFPHEGID' A
#
# COMPACT_ATOMS: atom_id res chain seq x y z
N SER A 1 -14.96 -14.96 0.99
CA SER A 1 -13.97 -15.78 0.27
C SER A 1 -12.78 -15.99 1.20
N ARG A 2 -12.22 -17.21 1.32
CA ARG A 2 -11.06 -17.46 2.22
C ARG A 2 -9.89 -16.52 1.93
N GLN A 3 -9.57 -16.31 0.66
CA GLN A 3 -8.50 -15.41 0.22
C GLN A 3 -8.66 -13.99 0.79
N CYS A 4 -9.87 -13.42 0.71
CA CYS A 4 -10.13 -12.08 1.21
C CYS A 4 -10.02 -12.02 2.74
N THR A 5 -10.54 -13.02 3.45
CA THR A 5 -10.39 -13.14 4.92
C THR A 5 -8.92 -13.20 5.34
N ASP A 6 -8.09 -13.93 4.59
CA ASP A 6 -6.65 -14.03 4.89
C ASP A 6 -5.93 -12.69 4.61
N LEU A 7 -6.28 -11.98 3.54
CA LEU A 7 -5.73 -10.66 3.24
C LEU A 7 -6.11 -9.60 4.29
N VAL A 8 -7.34 -9.63 4.82
CA VAL A 8 -7.78 -8.77 5.92
C VAL A 8 -6.98 -9.09 7.19
N ARG A 9 -6.81 -10.38 7.51
CA ARG A 9 -6.01 -10.82 8.67
C ARG A 9 -4.54 -10.40 8.58
N LEU A 10 -3.98 -10.40 7.38
CA LEU A 10 -2.63 -9.90 7.12
C LEU A 10 -2.54 -8.37 7.12
N GLY A 11 -3.67 -7.66 7.24
CA GLY A 11 -3.72 -6.20 7.21
C GLY A 11 -3.37 -5.61 5.85
N LEU A 12 -3.49 -6.37 4.76
CA LEU A 12 -3.19 -5.91 3.39
C LEU A 12 -4.40 -5.21 2.74
N VAL A 13 -5.59 -5.61 3.15
CA VAL A 13 -6.85 -4.97 2.75
C VAL A 13 -7.70 -4.68 3.99
N ARG A 14 -8.60 -3.72 3.88
CA ARG A 14 -9.60 -3.37 4.89
C ARG A 14 -11.00 -3.47 4.29
N GLU A 15 -11.95 -3.91 5.10
CA GLU A 15 -13.37 -3.87 4.75
C GLU A 15 -13.90 -2.44 4.88
N LEU A 16 -14.83 -2.07 4.00
CA LEU A 16 -15.50 -0.77 3.98
C LEU A 16 -17.02 -0.99 4.12
N PRO A 17 -17.50 -1.45 5.30
CA PRO A 17 -18.92 -1.75 5.53
C PRO A 17 -19.83 -0.53 5.31
N GLU A 18 -19.31 0.68 5.49
CA GLU A 18 -20.00 1.94 5.25
C GLU A 18 -20.34 2.19 3.77
N LEU A 19 -19.64 1.53 2.85
CA LEU A 19 -19.88 1.63 1.40
C LEU A 19 -20.85 0.57 0.88
N VAL A 20 -21.45 -0.23 1.78
CA VAL A 20 -22.48 -1.19 1.40
C VAL A 20 -23.74 -0.40 1.05
N GLU A 21 -24.00 -0.22 -0.24
CA GLU A 21 -25.33 0.20 -0.69
C GLU A 21 -26.34 -0.90 -0.33
N SER A 22 -27.52 -0.54 0.18
CA SER A 22 -28.59 -1.50 0.43
C SER A 22 -29.17 -1.99 -0.92
N SER A 23 -28.43 -2.82 -1.64
CA SER A 23 -28.94 -3.52 -2.81
C SER A 23 -29.77 -4.71 -2.32
N GLY A 24 -30.98 -4.88 -2.87
CA GLY A 24 -31.97 -5.88 -2.47
C GLY A 24 -31.52 -7.36 -2.54
N VAL A 25 -32.50 -8.27 -2.49
CA VAL A 25 -32.31 -9.71 -2.26
C VAL A 25 -31.13 -10.30 -3.06
N GLY A 26 -30.09 -10.72 -2.33
CA GLY A 26 -28.83 -11.27 -2.87
C GLY A 26 -27.84 -11.59 -1.75
N ARG A 27 -26.64 -12.08 -2.08
CA ARG A 27 -25.55 -12.25 -1.10
C ARG A 27 -24.93 -10.87 -0.83
N PRO A 28 -24.99 -10.35 0.41
CA PRO A 28 -24.34 -9.09 0.75
C PRO A 28 -22.85 -9.15 0.39
N GLN A 29 -22.37 -8.17 -0.37
CA GLN A 29 -20.96 -8.02 -0.70
C GLN A 29 -20.42 -6.82 0.09
N ILE A 30 -19.44 -7.08 0.96
CA ILE A 30 -18.73 -6.02 1.69
C ILE A 30 -17.58 -5.57 0.77
N PRO A 31 -17.54 -4.29 0.35
CA PRO A 31 -16.41 -3.76 -0.39
C PRO A 31 -15.13 -3.83 0.44
N VAL A 32 -14.00 -4.00 -0.24
CA VAL A 32 -12.67 -3.95 0.37
C VAL A 32 -11.78 -3.00 -0.39
N ASP A 33 -10.82 -2.42 0.31
CA ASP A 33 -9.78 -1.58 -0.27
C ASP A 33 -8.40 -1.95 0.30
N LEU A 34 -7.33 -1.52 -0.36
CA LEU A 34 -5.97 -1.62 0.17
C LEU A 34 -5.88 -0.91 1.53
N ASN A 35 -5.16 -1.54 2.45
CA ASN A 35 -4.86 -0.90 3.72
C ASN A 35 -3.72 0.11 3.55
N THR A 36 -4.07 1.35 3.18
CA THR A 36 -3.13 2.46 2.98
C THR A 36 -3.00 3.36 4.21
N GLY A 37 -3.50 2.94 5.38
CA GLY A 37 -3.66 3.78 6.56
C GLY A 37 -2.46 4.69 6.82
N GLU A 38 -2.66 6.01 6.80
CA GLU A 38 -1.57 7.01 6.75
C GLU A 38 -0.59 6.94 7.95
N SER A 39 -0.91 6.20 9.02
CA SER A 39 0.00 5.96 10.16
C SER A 39 0.10 4.51 10.66
N GLU A 40 -0.69 3.57 10.12
CA GLU A 40 -0.74 2.18 10.63
C GLU A 40 -0.73 1.10 9.54
N GLY A 41 -0.72 1.49 8.25
CA GLY A 41 -0.68 0.57 7.13
C GLY A 41 0.73 0.02 6.83
N PRO A 42 0.84 -1.19 6.24
CA PRO A 42 2.10 -1.69 5.75
C PRO A 42 2.67 -0.77 4.65
N VAL A 43 4.00 -0.70 4.60
CA VAL A 43 4.73 0.10 3.61
C VAL A 43 5.65 -0.78 2.76
N ALA A 44 5.86 -0.37 1.52
CA ALA A 44 6.86 -0.94 0.64
C ALA A 44 8.09 -0.02 0.56
N GLY A 45 9.27 -0.58 0.79
CA GLY A 45 10.55 0.08 0.57
C GLY A 45 11.15 -0.30 -0.77
N GLY A 46 11.70 0.68 -1.49
CA GLY A 46 12.39 0.47 -2.76
C GLY A 46 13.64 1.33 -2.88
N VAL A 47 14.59 0.86 -3.68
CA VAL A 47 15.80 1.60 -4.02
C VAL A 47 16.01 1.59 -5.53
N HIS A 48 16.30 2.76 -6.08
CA HIS A 48 16.85 2.92 -7.41
C HIS A 48 18.34 3.23 -7.26
N ILE A 49 19.20 2.41 -7.89
CA ILE A 49 20.66 2.61 -7.89
C ILE A 49 21.04 3.14 -9.27
N GLY A 50 21.23 4.46 -9.36
CA GLY A 50 21.70 5.12 -10.57
C GLY A 50 23.20 5.36 -10.51
N VAL A 51 23.83 5.66 -11.64
CA VAL A 51 25.26 5.99 -11.69
C VAL A 51 25.60 7.14 -10.73
N PRO A 52 25.00 8.34 -10.82
CA PRO A 52 25.40 9.47 -9.96
C PRO A 52 24.88 9.38 -8.51
N GLY A 53 24.03 8.41 -8.18
CA GLY A 53 23.46 8.30 -6.84
C GLY A 53 22.34 7.28 -6.70
N SER A 54 22.00 7.00 -5.45
CA SER A 54 20.94 6.08 -5.06
C SER A 54 19.73 6.82 -4.49
N THR A 55 18.53 6.44 -4.90
CA THR A 55 17.27 6.99 -4.38
C THR A 55 16.48 5.92 -3.66
N PHE A 56 16.16 6.19 -2.40
CA PHE A 56 15.31 5.36 -1.56
C PHE A 56 13.90 5.96 -1.51
N GLY A 57 12.89 5.09 -1.62
CA GLY A 57 11.48 5.45 -1.51
C GLY A 57 10.76 4.54 -0.52
N LEU A 58 9.88 5.13 0.29
CA LEU A 58 8.86 4.42 1.05
C LEU A 58 7.50 4.74 0.44
N LEU A 59 6.69 3.72 0.17
CA LEU A 59 5.38 3.85 -0.46
C LEU A 59 4.31 3.12 0.36
N ASP A 60 3.08 3.60 0.32
CA ASP A 60 1.93 2.79 0.77
C ASP A 60 1.64 1.65 -0.22
N LEU A 61 0.71 0.75 0.12
CA LEU A 61 0.33 -0.37 -0.76
C LEU A 61 -0.29 0.06 -2.09
N ARG A 62 -0.81 1.29 -2.18
CA ARG A 62 -1.37 1.87 -3.40
C ARG A 62 -0.27 2.52 -4.27
N GLY A 63 0.97 2.55 -3.79
CA GLY A 63 2.11 3.13 -4.48
C GLY A 63 2.24 4.64 -4.30
N ARG A 64 1.56 5.24 -3.32
CA ARG A 64 1.77 6.65 -2.96
C ARG A 64 3.10 6.79 -2.23
N LEU A 65 3.94 7.72 -2.67
CA LEU A 65 5.21 8.03 -1.99
C LEU A 65 4.94 8.68 -0.62
N LEU A 66 5.41 8.04 0.44
CA LEU A 66 5.34 8.52 1.82
C LEU A 66 6.61 9.27 2.20
N ALA A 67 7.76 8.76 1.78
CA ALA A 67 9.05 9.40 2.01
C ALA A 67 10.04 9.07 0.89
N ARG A 68 10.96 10.00 0.64
CA ARG A 68 12.05 9.84 -0.33
C ARG A 68 13.35 10.42 0.22
N ARG A 69 14.46 9.75 -0.05
CA ARG A 69 15.82 10.27 0.15
C ARG A 69 16.70 9.90 -1.04
N THR A 70 17.61 10.80 -1.39
CA THR A 70 18.60 10.57 -2.44
C THR A 70 19.98 10.80 -1.85
N PHE A 71 20.89 9.88 -2.15
CA PHE A 71 22.29 9.92 -1.72
C PHE A 71 23.16 9.98 -2.97
N PRO A 72 23.96 11.05 -3.15
CA PRO A 72 24.95 11.06 -4.21
C PRO A 72 26.00 9.99 -3.92
N HIS A 73 26.56 9.42 -4.97
CA HIS A 73 27.74 8.58 -4.82
C HIS A 73 28.98 9.46 -4.92
N GLU A 74 29.98 9.20 -4.07
CA GLU A 74 31.25 9.92 -4.09
C GLU A 74 32.16 9.40 -5.21
N GLY A 75 33.00 10.27 -5.77
CA GLY A 75 34.03 9.88 -6.75
C GLY A 75 33.52 9.56 -8.15
N ILE A 76 32.42 10.19 -8.58
CA ILE A 76 31.82 10.01 -9.93
C ILE A 76 31.97 11.28 -10.78
N ASP A 77 33.02 12.04 -10.51
CA ASP A 77 33.47 13.14 -11.37
C ASP A 77 34.06 12.61 -12.69
#